data_AF-A0A0N0P703-F1
#
_entry.id   AF-A0A0N0P703-F1
#
_cell.length_a   1.000
_cell.length_b   1.000
_cell.length_c   1.000
_cell.angle_alpha   90.00
_cell.angle_beta   90.00
_cell.angle_gamma   90.00
#
_symmetry.space_group_name_H-M   'P 1'
#
loop_
_entity.id
_entity.type
_entity.pdbx_description
1 polymer ?
#
loop_
_entity_poly.entity_id
_entity_poly.type
_entity_poly.pdbx_seq_one_letter_code
_entity_poly.pdbx_strand_id
1 'polypeptide(L)'
;MWWARRGFGACVRRAMPFRVEVPRLPSVRCFTTTPSSSPLAPTSDVSQSSVSLSYTCRLLDNIRGSNQSVSVKRKRIRGAVHKMEAGVVDSFAAASATLLPAEKHELMRQLLQSLSQSVEYLARHEGCRKGDVEESERFSSRSPRRHRHTSTGDVEVWSGASPFFSLRTNDILCFCLRECAMDVGDTQPVLLQELLKYAVVLELGDVEVLQHMAHALTTVDACRQRTTAELVQLVHYISLAVKRCKLPAPPLDRLLSSLSVATLNARENLVVLGALHRMPTVRAGDVVASVSRRAAAQVSAYNVKDVVYGLEVSALLAGCSEVYASALLDRAGVLAPATTPRQLGSICKYVALLNPSRRDNNMAYSCGAELRRLLPLLVERAEQLLGQFHLRDSRSVLRCLREHKVRHSLLFSRLTPLAEDN
;
A
#
# COMPACT_ATOMS: atom_id res chain seq x y z
N MET A 1 -7.65 -48.74 -28.47
CA MET A 1 -7.01 -49.94 -27.89
C MET A 1 -5.90 -49.44 -26.97
N TRP A 2 -6.09 -49.40 -25.65
CA TRP A 2 -5.88 -50.50 -24.68
C TRP A 2 -4.49 -51.16 -24.77
N TRP A 3 -3.67 -51.39 -23.73
CA TRP A 3 -3.60 -51.11 -22.27
C TRP A 3 -2.16 -51.47 -21.82
N ALA A 4 -1.65 -50.90 -20.71
CA ALA A 4 -0.81 -51.54 -19.66
C ALA A 4 -0.18 -50.44 -18.77
N ARG A 5 -0.75 -50.06 -17.61
CA ARG A 5 -0.74 -50.74 -16.30
C ARG A 5 0.61 -51.35 -15.88
N ARG A 6 1.27 -50.68 -14.93
CA ARG A 6 1.81 -51.33 -13.72
C ARG A 6 1.49 -50.46 -12.50
N GLY A 7 0.76 -51.06 -11.57
CA GLY A 7 0.62 -50.60 -10.20
C GLY A 7 1.40 -51.53 -9.27
N PHE A 8 1.92 -50.95 -8.20
CA PHE A 8 2.31 -51.51 -6.91
C PHE A 8 2.29 -50.28 -5.99
N GLY A 9 1.74 -50.25 -4.79
CA GLY A 9 1.15 -51.23 -3.90
C GLY A 9 0.91 -50.44 -2.62
N ALA A 10 -0.28 -50.59 -2.04
CA ALA A 10 -0.68 -49.87 -0.84
C ALA A 10 0.25 -50.18 0.35
N CYS A 11 0.66 -49.15 1.08
CA CYS A 11 1.03 -49.26 2.49
C CYS A 11 0.11 -48.36 3.29
N VAL A 12 -0.96 -48.97 3.79
CA VAL A 12 -1.82 -48.42 4.83
C VAL A 12 -0.99 -48.37 6.12
N ARG A 13 -0.67 -47.17 6.61
CA ARG A 13 -0.34 -46.96 8.02
C ARG A 13 -1.36 -46.00 8.62
N ARG A 14 -2.23 -46.58 9.45
CA ARG A 14 -2.97 -45.89 10.51
C ARG A 14 -1.99 -45.09 11.35
N ALA A 15 -2.21 -43.77 11.46
CA ALA A 15 -1.70 -42.98 12.57
C ALA A 15 -2.91 -42.42 13.33
N MET A 16 -3.00 -42.83 14.59
CA MET A 16 -4.01 -42.40 15.57
C MET A 16 -3.89 -40.90 15.87
N PRO A 17 -4.95 -40.27 16.40
CA PRO A 17 -4.98 -38.83 16.67
C PRO A 17 -4.09 -38.48 17.86
N PHE A 18 -3.14 -37.57 17.65
CA PHE A 18 -2.46 -36.89 18.73
C PHE A 18 -3.43 -35.91 19.40
N ARG A 19 -3.90 -36.26 20.60
CA ARG A 19 -4.44 -35.32 21.59
C ARG A 19 -3.28 -34.43 22.04
N VAL A 20 -3.37 -33.14 21.75
CA VAL A 20 -2.55 -32.13 22.41
C VAL A 20 -3.30 -31.68 23.66
N GLU A 21 -2.80 -32.09 24.82
CA GLU A 21 -3.24 -31.61 26.12
C GLU A 21 -2.89 -30.12 26.25
N VAL A 22 -3.88 -29.34 26.70
CA VAL A 22 -3.76 -27.92 27.02
C VAL A 22 -2.88 -27.77 28.28
N PRO A 23 -1.76 -27.02 28.23
CA PRO A 23 -1.02 -26.68 29.43
C PRO A 23 -1.84 -25.70 30.28
N ARG A 24 -2.43 -26.20 31.37
CA ARG A 24 -2.90 -25.37 32.48
C ARG A 24 -1.67 -24.82 33.21
N LEU A 25 -1.48 -23.51 33.15
CA LEU A 25 -0.53 -22.77 34.00
C LEU A 25 -1.29 -21.97 35.07
N PRO A 26 -0.62 -21.65 36.19
CA PRO A 26 -1.19 -21.80 37.52
C PRO A 26 -1.95 -20.57 38.03
N SER A 27 -2.95 -20.85 38.87
CA SER A 27 -3.59 -19.91 39.77
C SER A 27 -2.54 -19.19 40.63
N VAL A 28 -2.39 -17.89 40.39
CA VAL A 28 -1.64 -17.00 41.28
C VAL A 28 -2.47 -16.82 42.55
N ARG A 29 -2.02 -17.44 43.65
CA ARG A 29 -2.52 -17.18 45.01
C ARG A 29 -2.09 -15.78 45.43
N CYS A 30 -3.05 -14.88 45.58
CA CYS A 30 -2.82 -13.64 46.32
C CYS A 30 -2.80 -13.93 47.82
N PHE A 31 -1.67 -13.62 48.47
CA PHE A 31 -1.54 -13.67 49.92
C PHE A 31 -2.35 -12.53 50.55
N THR A 32 -3.26 -12.89 51.44
CA THR A 32 -3.89 -11.99 52.40
C THR A 32 -2.89 -11.58 53.46
N THR A 33 -2.52 -10.30 53.50
CA THR A 33 -1.97 -9.67 54.70
C THR A 33 -2.70 -8.34 54.92
N THR A 34 -3.62 -8.34 55.89
CA THR A 34 -3.99 -7.14 56.64
C THR A 34 -2.81 -6.73 57.50
N PRO A 35 -2.56 -5.42 57.64
CA PRO A 35 -2.94 -4.79 58.90
C PRO A 35 -3.58 -3.41 58.72
N SER A 36 -4.27 -3.02 59.78
CA SER A 36 -5.09 -1.83 59.94
C SER A 36 -4.28 -0.56 60.21
N SER A 37 -5.01 0.56 60.07
CA SER A 37 -4.89 1.85 60.78
C SER A 37 -4.33 3.06 60.02
N SER A 38 -5.29 3.88 59.60
CA SER A 38 -5.39 5.34 59.75
C SER A 38 -4.72 6.27 58.73
N PRO A 39 -5.41 7.39 58.39
CA PRO A 39 -5.14 8.15 57.18
C PRO A 39 -4.28 9.39 57.45
N LEU A 40 -3.23 9.56 56.65
CA LEU A 40 -2.51 10.82 56.53
C LEU A 40 -2.56 11.26 55.06
N ALA A 41 -3.12 12.43 54.85
CA ALA A 41 -3.30 13.07 53.56
C ALA A 41 -1.97 13.24 52.82
N PRO A 42 -1.97 13.12 51.48
CA PRO A 42 -1.04 13.86 50.64
C PRO A 42 -1.75 15.07 50.05
N THR A 43 -1.28 16.23 50.49
CA THR A 43 -1.35 17.50 49.78
C THR A 43 -0.81 17.36 48.34
N SER A 44 -1.55 17.95 47.40
CA SER A 44 -1.10 18.53 46.12
C SER A 44 0.24 18.06 45.56
N ASP A 45 0.23 17.39 44.41
CA ASP A 45 0.70 18.04 43.17
C ASP A 45 0.50 17.19 41.91
N VAL A 46 0.28 17.91 40.81
CA VAL A 46 0.16 17.46 39.41
C VAL A 46 -1.18 16.82 39.02
N SER A 47 -2.22 17.66 38.91
CA SER A 47 -3.35 17.42 38.02
C SER A 47 -2.91 17.50 36.56
N GLN A 48 -2.18 16.50 36.08
CA GLN A 48 -2.19 16.19 34.64
C GLN A 48 -3.60 15.74 34.31
N SER A 49 -4.41 16.64 33.74
CA SER A 49 -5.76 16.31 33.26
C SER A 49 -5.68 15.07 32.37
N SER A 50 -6.10 13.90 32.87
CA SER A 50 -6.10 12.66 32.10
C SER A 50 -6.99 12.88 30.88
N VAL A 51 -6.38 12.93 29.69
CA VAL A 51 -7.11 13.20 28.46
C VAL A 51 -7.94 11.95 28.14
N SER A 52 -9.26 12.05 28.29
CA SER A 52 -10.16 10.95 27.93
C SER A 52 -10.05 10.62 26.44
N LEU A 53 -9.95 9.33 26.11
CA LEU A 53 -9.89 8.87 24.72
C LEU A 53 -11.17 9.21 23.95
N SER A 54 -12.34 9.04 24.57
CA SER A 54 -13.63 9.39 23.95
C SER A 54 -13.70 10.90 23.63
N TYR A 55 -13.19 11.74 24.54
CA TYR A 55 -13.07 13.18 24.28
C TYR A 55 -12.14 13.48 23.09
N THR A 56 -11.01 12.76 23.01
CA THR A 56 -10.06 12.92 21.91
C THR A 56 -10.67 12.55 20.58
N CYS A 57 -11.38 11.42 20.47
CA CYS A 57 -12.07 11.01 19.25
C CYS A 57 -13.06 12.10 18.79
N ARG A 58 -13.92 12.56 19.69
CA ARG A 58 -14.87 13.66 19.40
C ARG A 58 -14.16 14.94 18.97
N LEU A 59 -13.05 15.28 19.61
CA LEU A 59 -12.26 16.46 19.26
C LEU A 59 -11.69 16.35 17.84
N LEU A 60 -11.14 15.19 17.47
CA LEU A 60 -10.62 14.94 16.12
C LEU A 60 -11.73 15.05 15.07
N ASP A 61 -12.88 14.42 15.33
CA ASP A 61 -14.02 14.45 14.43
C ASP A 61 -14.56 15.89 14.25
N ASN A 62 -14.64 16.66 15.35
CA ASN A 62 -15.06 18.06 15.33
C ASN A 62 -14.09 18.95 14.55
N ILE A 63 -12.78 18.78 14.72
CA ILE A 63 -11.78 19.55 13.96
C ILE A 63 -11.90 19.22 12.47
N ARG A 64 -12.02 17.94 12.13
CA ARG A 64 -12.16 17.49 10.75
C ARG A 64 -13.42 18.05 10.09
N GLY A 65 -14.56 18.03 10.79
CA GLY A 65 -15.84 18.55 10.31
C GLY A 65 -15.94 20.08 10.25
N SER A 66 -15.00 20.81 10.85
CA SER A 66 -15.04 22.28 10.86
C SER A 66 -14.73 22.90 9.48
N ASN A 67 -15.26 24.10 9.20
CA ASN A 67 -14.97 24.86 7.97
C ASN A 67 -13.60 25.61 8.01
N GLN A 68 -12.66 25.13 8.83
CA GLN A 68 -11.34 25.74 8.97
C GLN A 68 -10.43 25.40 7.79
N SER A 69 -9.42 26.24 7.54
CA SER A 69 -8.41 25.96 6.53
C SER A 69 -7.59 24.70 6.86
N VAL A 70 -7.07 24.03 5.83
CA VAL A 70 -6.30 22.77 5.97
C VAL A 70 -5.08 22.95 6.87
N SER A 71 -4.42 24.11 6.82
CA SER A 71 -3.27 24.42 7.69
C SER A 71 -3.65 24.49 9.17
N VAL A 72 -4.81 25.07 9.48
CA VAL A 72 -5.34 25.14 10.85
C VAL A 72 -5.76 23.75 11.33
N LYS A 73 -6.50 22.98 10.52
CA LYS A 73 -6.87 21.58 10.84
C LYS A 73 -5.64 20.75 11.14
N ARG A 74 -4.60 20.85 10.30
CA ARG A 74 -3.31 20.18 10.48
C ARG A 74 -2.66 20.49 11.82
N LYS A 75 -2.58 21.78 12.19
CA LYS A 75 -2.00 22.19 13.49
C LYS A 75 -2.80 21.62 14.67
N ARG A 76 -4.13 21.72 14.61
CA ARG A 76 -5.03 21.29 15.70
C ARG A 76 -5.04 19.76 15.87
N ILE A 77 -5.15 19.01 14.78
CA ILE A 77 -5.15 17.54 14.81
C ILE A 77 -3.80 17.02 15.35
N ARG A 78 -2.67 17.57 14.89
CA ARG A 78 -1.36 17.21 15.43
C ARG A 78 -1.24 17.49 16.93
N GLY A 79 -1.74 18.63 17.39
CA GLY A 79 -1.76 18.96 18.82
C GLY A 79 -2.63 18.00 19.63
N ALA A 80 -3.81 17.65 19.12
CA ALA A 80 -4.71 16.69 19.77
C ALA A 80 -4.10 15.28 19.85
N VAL A 81 -3.52 14.78 18.75
CA VAL A 81 -2.84 13.48 18.71
C VAL A 81 -1.62 13.50 19.64
N HIS A 82 -0.78 14.53 19.60
CA HIS A 82 0.37 14.61 20.50
C HIS A 82 -0.02 14.58 21.99
N LYS A 83 -1.10 15.30 22.35
CA LYS A 83 -1.64 15.28 23.71
C LYS A 83 -2.21 13.91 24.09
N MET A 84 -2.85 13.22 23.15
CA MET A 84 -3.34 11.85 23.33
C MET A 84 -2.16 10.89 23.57
N GLU A 85 -1.12 10.93 22.74
CA GLU A 85 0.03 10.03 22.85
C GLU A 85 0.76 10.16 24.19
N ALA A 86 0.82 11.36 24.76
CA ALA A 86 1.46 11.60 26.06
C ALA A 86 0.80 10.83 27.22
N GLY A 87 -0.49 10.50 27.12
CA GLY A 87 -1.25 9.80 28.16
C GLY A 87 -2.02 8.57 27.66
N VAL A 88 -1.68 8.06 26.47
CA VAL A 88 -2.52 7.05 25.79
C VAL A 88 -2.63 5.74 26.59
N VAL A 89 -1.54 5.33 27.25
CA VAL A 89 -1.49 4.08 28.03
C VAL A 89 -2.42 4.20 29.25
N ASP A 90 -2.28 5.27 30.03
CA ASP A 90 -3.05 5.47 31.25
C ASP A 90 -4.53 5.70 30.94
N SER A 91 -4.83 6.50 29.93
CA SER A 91 -6.21 6.74 29.50
C SER A 91 -6.88 5.49 28.94
N PHE A 92 -6.13 4.63 28.24
CA PHE A 92 -6.65 3.37 27.72
C PHE A 92 -6.87 2.34 28.84
N ALA A 93 -5.94 2.23 29.79
CA ALA A 93 -6.07 1.37 30.95
C ALA A 93 -7.26 1.78 31.83
N ALA A 94 -7.40 3.09 32.10
CA ALA A 94 -8.53 3.62 32.86
C ALA A 94 -9.86 3.33 32.16
N ALA A 95 -9.98 3.61 30.85
CA ALA A 95 -11.20 3.32 30.09
C ALA A 95 -11.52 1.82 30.07
N SER A 96 -10.51 0.97 29.93
CA SER A 96 -10.68 -0.49 29.91
C SER A 96 -11.11 -1.06 31.26
N ALA A 97 -10.79 -0.41 32.37
CA ALA A 97 -11.21 -0.82 33.71
C ALA A 97 -12.64 -0.38 34.06
N THR A 98 -13.11 0.73 33.48
CA THR A 98 -14.41 1.32 33.84
C THR A 98 -15.56 0.91 32.92
N LEU A 99 -15.27 0.63 31.64
CA LEU A 99 -16.30 0.42 30.61
C LEU A 99 -16.76 -1.04 30.56
N LEU A 100 -18.03 -1.24 30.21
CA LEU A 100 -18.55 -2.56 29.89
C LEU A 100 -17.92 -3.10 28.59
N PRO A 101 -17.88 -4.42 28.35
CA PRO A 101 -17.24 -5.01 27.17
C PRO A 101 -17.72 -4.43 25.83
N ALA A 102 -19.03 -4.21 25.68
CA ALA A 102 -19.59 -3.62 24.45
C ALA A 102 -19.16 -2.16 24.25
N GLU A 103 -19.11 -1.37 25.32
CA GLU A 103 -18.68 0.03 25.29
C GLU A 103 -17.18 0.14 25.02
N LYS A 104 -16.39 -0.81 25.53
CA LYS A 104 -14.96 -0.96 25.24
C LYS A 104 -14.74 -1.20 23.75
N HIS A 105 -15.47 -2.13 23.14
CA HIS A 105 -15.36 -2.42 21.69
C HIS A 105 -15.79 -1.21 20.84
N GLU A 106 -16.83 -0.49 21.25
CA GLU A 106 -17.23 0.76 20.59
C GLU A 106 -16.12 1.82 20.66
N LEU A 107 -15.54 2.04 21.84
CA LEU A 107 -14.46 3.01 22.02
C LEU A 107 -13.23 2.66 21.18
N MET A 108 -12.82 1.38 21.16
CA MET A 108 -11.71 0.88 20.34
C MET A 108 -11.95 1.15 18.85
N ARG A 109 -13.15 0.84 18.36
CA ARG A 109 -13.53 1.08 16.98
C ARG A 109 -13.56 2.56 16.65
N GLN A 110 -14.16 3.38 17.52
CA GLN A 110 -14.21 4.83 17.36
C GLN A 110 -12.81 5.44 17.32
N LEU A 111 -11.89 4.96 18.17
CA LEU A 111 -10.49 5.39 18.16
C LEU A 111 -9.82 5.09 16.82
N LEU A 112 -9.93 3.85 16.32
CA LEU A 112 -9.40 3.47 15.00
C LEU A 112 -10.01 4.33 13.88
N GLN A 113 -11.33 4.54 13.92
CA GLN A 113 -12.05 5.32 12.93
C GLN A 113 -11.60 6.79 12.91
N SER A 114 -11.68 7.50 14.05
CA SER A 114 -11.34 8.92 14.14
C SER A 114 -9.88 9.19 13.79
N LEU A 115 -8.96 8.30 14.21
CA LEU A 115 -7.55 8.40 13.83
C LEU A 115 -7.36 8.15 12.33
N SER A 116 -7.97 7.11 11.75
CA SER A 116 -7.82 6.80 10.33
C SER A 116 -8.27 7.97 9.43
N GLN A 117 -9.34 8.67 9.85
CA GLN A 117 -9.87 9.84 9.18
C GLN A 117 -9.00 11.10 9.36
N SER A 118 -8.11 11.09 10.35
CA SER A 118 -7.23 12.19 10.71
C SER A 118 -5.80 12.03 10.17
N VAL A 119 -5.44 10.85 9.65
CA VAL A 119 -4.09 10.53 9.15
C VAL A 119 -3.59 11.53 8.10
N GLU A 120 -4.45 12.05 7.22
CA GLU A 120 -4.07 13.01 6.17
C GLU A 120 -3.49 14.33 6.71
N TYR A 121 -3.74 14.63 7.98
CA TYR A 121 -3.23 15.80 8.69
C TYR A 121 -1.96 15.52 9.50
N LEU A 122 -1.57 14.25 9.66
CA LEU A 122 -0.39 13.84 10.41
C LEU A 122 0.85 13.90 9.51
N ALA A 123 2.01 14.16 10.13
CA ALA A 123 3.28 14.00 9.45
C ALA A 123 3.69 12.52 9.55
N ARG A 124 4.25 11.96 8.47
CA ARG A 124 4.95 10.68 8.58
C ARG A 124 6.26 10.94 9.32
N HIS A 125 6.48 10.22 10.41
CA HIS A 125 7.78 10.05 11.04
C HIS A 125 8.62 9.15 10.11
N GLU A 126 9.11 9.72 9.01
CA GLU A 126 10.16 9.07 8.23
C GLU A 126 11.34 8.81 9.18
N GLY A 127 11.81 7.57 9.23
CA GLY A 127 12.68 7.05 10.29
C GLY A 127 13.80 8.02 10.67
N CYS A 128 13.86 8.36 11.95
CA CYS A 128 14.98 9.10 12.52
C CYS A 128 16.25 8.23 12.46
N ARG A 129 16.96 8.28 11.34
CA ARG A 129 18.41 8.05 11.24
C ARG A 129 19.02 9.32 10.66
N LYS A 130 19.12 10.35 11.49
CA LYS A 130 20.26 11.26 11.43
C LYS A 130 21.32 10.66 12.36
N GLY A 131 22.39 10.16 11.76
CA GLY A 131 23.57 9.63 12.43
C GLY A 131 24.67 9.51 11.39
N ASP A 132 25.37 10.63 11.20
CA ASP A 132 26.74 10.81 10.72
C ASP A 132 27.36 9.71 9.83
N VAL A 133 27.44 9.95 8.52
CA VAL A 133 28.66 9.73 7.71
C VAL A 133 28.64 10.75 6.55
N GLU A 134 29.65 11.61 6.55
CA GLU A 134 30.06 12.45 5.41
C GLU A 134 30.51 11.61 4.20
N GLU A 135 30.30 12.17 3.01
CA GLU A 135 31.10 11.99 1.78
C GLU A 135 31.38 10.57 1.24
N SER A 136 30.83 10.28 0.05
CA SER A 136 31.62 10.33 -1.18
C SER A 136 30.83 9.85 -2.39
N GLU A 137 30.77 10.72 -3.38
CA GLU A 137 30.66 10.38 -4.79
C GLU A 137 31.62 9.24 -5.16
N ARG A 138 31.17 8.34 -6.05
CA ARG A 138 32.00 7.77 -7.12
C ARG A 138 31.13 6.97 -8.09
N PHE A 139 30.77 7.61 -9.19
CA PHE A 139 30.64 6.90 -10.45
C PHE A 139 32.05 6.53 -10.93
N SER A 140 32.24 5.30 -11.40
CA SER A 140 33.29 4.97 -12.35
C SER A 140 32.73 4.08 -13.46
N SER A 141 33.21 4.38 -14.66
CA SER A 141 32.74 4.00 -15.98
C SER A 141 33.12 2.57 -16.39
N ARG A 142 32.27 1.96 -17.24
CA ARG A 142 32.53 0.84 -18.19
C ARG A 142 32.65 -0.62 -17.64
N SER A 143 31.55 -1.36 -17.85
CA SER A 143 31.34 -2.83 -18.08
C SER A 143 32.59 -3.73 -18.32
N PRO A 144 32.63 -4.98 -17.79
CA PRO A 144 32.03 -6.14 -18.47
C PRO A 144 31.34 -7.22 -17.61
N ARG A 145 30.25 -7.78 -18.17
CA ARG A 145 29.69 -9.16 -18.06
C ARG A 145 29.69 -9.94 -16.71
N ARG A 146 28.45 -10.33 -16.35
CA ARG A 146 28.00 -11.57 -15.67
C ARG A 146 28.41 -11.78 -14.20
N HIS A 147 27.46 -11.53 -13.29
CA HIS A 147 26.82 -12.61 -12.54
C HIS A 147 25.45 -12.16 -12.01
N ARG A 148 24.45 -13.04 -12.18
CA ARG A 148 23.14 -12.96 -11.52
C ARG A 148 23.33 -12.91 -10.01
N HIS A 149 22.89 -11.84 -9.37
CA HIS A 149 22.25 -11.92 -8.06
C HIS A 149 21.04 -10.99 -8.04
N THR A 150 19.94 -11.59 -7.61
CA THR A 150 18.67 -10.98 -7.23
C THR A 150 18.90 -9.74 -6.37
N SER A 151 18.43 -8.57 -6.80
CA SER A 151 18.42 -7.36 -5.98
C SER A 151 17.28 -7.45 -4.95
N THR A 152 17.51 -8.26 -3.92
CA THR A 152 17.06 -8.00 -2.56
C THR A 152 17.98 -6.94 -1.96
N GLY A 153 17.46 -5.74 -1.70
CA GLY A 153 18.17 -4.60 -1.10
C GLY A 153 17.71 -3.30 -1.75
N ASP A 154 16.94 -2.42 -1.13
CA ASP A 154 16.70 -2.18 0.30
C ASP A 154 15.69 -3.12 0.96
N VAL A 155 16.14 -3.90 1.94
CA VAL A 155 15.25 -4.30 3.02
C VAL A 155 15.06 -3.04 3.87
N GLU A 156 14.06 -2.21 3.53
CA GLU A 156 13.50 -1.29 4.51
C GLU A 156 13.22 -2.13 5.76
N VAL A 157 14.03 -1.95 6.81
CA VAL A 157 13.81 -2.55 8.12
C VAL A 157 12.57 -1.87 8.67
N TRP A 158 11.43 -2.40 8.26
CA TRP A 158 10.14 -1.93 8.71
C TRP A 158 10.04 -2.26 10.19
N SER A 159 9.86 -1.23 11.02
CA SER A 159 9.85 -1.34 12.48
C SER A 159 8.63 -2.07 13.03
N GLY A 160 7.72 -2.58 12.18
CA GLY A 160 6.43 -3.11 12.61
C GLY A 160 5.42 -2.04 13.04
N ALA A 161 5.85 -0.77 13.09
CA ALA A 161 5.07 0.32 13.64
C ALA A 161 4.57 1.27 12.56
N SER A 162 3.36 1.77 12.76
CA SER A 162 2.79 2.86 11.98
C SER A 162 3.76 4.05 11.93
N PRO A 163 3.96 4.69 10.76
CA PRO A 163 4.82 5.85 10.64
C PRO A 163 4.20 7.12 11.25
N PHE A 164 2.99 7.06 11.80
CA PHE A 164 2.27 8.24 12.29
C PHE A 164 2.26 8.37 13.81
N PHE A 165 2.64 7.30 14.53
CA PHE A 165 2.43 7.21 15.97
C PHE A 165 3.67 6.66 16.67
N SER A 166 3.78 6.94 17.96
CA SER A 166 4.76 6.30 18.84
C SER A 166 4.54 4.78 18.90
N LEU A 167 5.58 4.02 19.23
CA LEU A 167 5.48 2.56 19.36
C LEU A 167 4.37 2.14 20.33
N ARG A 168 4.27 2.81 21.49
CA ARG A 168 3.24 2.52 22.51
C ARG A 168 1.82 2.76 21.98
N THR A 169 1.63 3.87 21.27
CA THR A 169 0.34 4.17 20.62
C THR A 169 0.03 3.10 19.57
N ASN A 170 1.00 2.73 18.75
CA ASN A 170 0.84 1.71 17.72
C ASN A 170 0.45 0.35 18.30
N ASP A 171 1.05 -0.06 19.42
CA ASP A 171 0.73 -1.32 20.10
C ASP A 171 -0.72 -1.33 20.60
N ILE A 172 -1.19 -0.21 21.18
CA ILE A 172 -2.60 -0.06 21.59
C ILE A 172 -3.52 -0.10 20.37
N LEU A 173 -3.18 0.54 19.26
CA LEU A 173 -4.00 0.50 18.04
C LEU A 173 -4.05 -0.91 17.43
N CYS A 174 -2.94 -1.64 17.45
CA CYS A 174 -2.92 -3.04 17.03
C CYS A 174 -3.77 -3.91 17.96
N PHE A 175 -3.71 -3.68 19.27
CA PHE A 175 -4.58 -4.36 20.23
C PHE A 175 -6.06 -4.05 20.01
N CYS A 176 -6.44 -2.78 19.80
CA CYS A 176 -7.80 -2.38 19.44
C CYS A 176 -8.26 -3.09 18.16
N LEU A 177 -7.42 -3.16 17.13
CA LEU A 177 -7.72 -3.85 15.88
C LEU A 177 -7.97 -5.34 16.12
N ARG A 178 -7.09 -5.98 16.90
CA ARG A 178 -7.19 -7.40 17.26
C ARG A 178 -8.49 -7.72 17.98
N GLU A 179 -8.80 -7.00 19.05
CA GLU A 179 -10.02 -7.21 19.84
C GLU A 179 -11.27 -6.99 18.97
N CYS A 180 -11.31 -5.93 18.17
CA CYS A 180 -12.44 -5.65 17.29
C CYS A 180 -12.59 -6.65 16.14
N ALA A 181 -11.50 -7.22 15.61
CA ALA A 181 -11.57 -8.11 14.46
C ALA A 181 -11.79 -9.57 14.87
N MET A 182 -11.20 -10.03 15.98
CA MET A 182 -11.25 -11.44 16.39
C MET A 182 -12.54 -11.81 17.14
N ASP A 183 -13.21 -10.83 17.75
CA ASP A 183 -14.54 -11.01 18.38
C ASP A 183 -15.68 -11.05 17.33
N VAL A 184 -15.42 -10.47 16.17
CA VAL A 184 -16.37 -10.45 15.05
C VAL A 184 -16.25 -11.77 14.30
N GLY A 185 -17.17 -12.70 14.55
CA GLY A 185 -17.27 -13.92 13.74
C GLY A 185 -17.50 -13.60 12.25
N ASP A 186 -17.42 -14.63 11.40
CA ASP A 186 -17.58 -14.53 9.93
C ASP A 186 -18.92 -13.93 9.45
N THR A 187 -19.81 -13.56 10.38
CA THR A 187 -21.17 -13.06 10.16
C THR A 187 -21.25 -11.54 9.91
N GLN A 188 -20.16 -10.77 10.10
CA GLN A 188 -20.16 -9.31 9.84
C GLN A 188 -19.06 -8.86 8.85
N PRO A 189 -19.14 -9.23 7.56
CA PRO A 189 -18.12 -8.91 6.56
C PRO A 189 -17.96 -7.41 6.28
N VAL A 190 -18.99 -6.60 6.56
CA VAL A 190 -18.95 -5.14 6.41
C VAL A 190 -18.02 -4.53 7.44
N LEU A 191 -18.14 -4.94 8.71
CA LEU A 191 -17.29 -4.45 9.80
C LEU A 191 -15.84 -4.87 9.58
N LEU A 192 -15.58 -6.12 9.20
CA LEU A 192 -14.22 -6.59 8.88
C LEU A 192 -13.58 -5.79 7.73
N GLN A 193 -14.36 -5.40 6.73
CA GLN A 193 -13.87 -4.54 5.65
C GLN A 193 -13.54 -3.11 6.14
N GLU A 194 -14.34 -2.55 7.04
CA GLU A 194 -14.04 -1.25 7.66
C GLU A 194 -12.77 -1.31 8.53
N LEU A 195 -12.62 -2.36 9.33
CA LEU A 195 -11.42 -2.58 10.15
C LEU A 195 -10.17 -2.76 9.27
N LEU A 196 -10.26 -3.53 8.18
CA LEU A 196 -9.18 -3.66 7.21
C LEU A 196 -8.80 -2.30 6.60
N LYS A 197 -9.80 -1.48 6.25
CA LYS A 197 -9.57 -0.11 5.77
C LYS A 197 -8.84 0.73 6.82
N TYR A 198 -9.27 0.70 8.08
CA TYR A 198 -8.61 1.44 9.16
C TYR A 198 -7.15 0.99 9.33
N ALA A 199 -6.91 -0.32 9.38
CA ALA A 199 -5.57 -0.89 9.49
C ALA A 199 -4.65 -0.44 8.35
N VAL A 200 -5.15 -0.45 7.11
CA VAL A 200 -4.39 -0.02 5.93
C VAL A 200 -4.08 1.48 5.93
N VAL A 201 -5.01 2.32 6.37
CA VAL A 201 -4.84 3.77 6.42
C VAL A 201 -3.88 4.17 7.54
N LEU A 202 -4.00 3.51 8.69
CA LEU A 202 -3.12 3.71 9.84
C LEU A 202 -1.77 2.97 9.69
N GLU A 203 -1.63 2.09 8.70
CA GLU A 203 -0.45 1.24 8.47
C GLU A 203 -0.10 0.37 9.69
N LEU A 204 -1.12 -0.28 10.27
CA LEU A 204 -0.99 -1.16 11.44
C LEU A 204 -0.47 -2.54 11.05
N GLY A 205 0.47 -3.07 11.84
CA GLY A 205 1.30 -4.20 11.48
C GLY A 205 0.92 -5.57 12.03
N ASP A 206 -0.27 -5.76 12.62
CA ASP A 206 -0.68 -7.04 13.18
C ASP A 206 -1.02 -8.07 12.07
N VAL A 207 0.00 -8.83 11.67
CA VAL A 207 -0.09 -9.77 10.53
C VAL A 207 -1.14 -10.85 10.77
N GLU A 208 -1.26 -11.38 11.99
CA GLU A 208 -2.22 -12.45 12.32
C GLU A 208 -3.66 -11.97 12.09
N VAL A 209 -3.96 -10.76 12.59
CA VAL A 209 -5.29 -10.15 12.46
C VAL A 209 -5.59 -9.78 11.01
N LEU A 210 -4.61 -9.23 10.29
CA LEU A 210 -4.75 -8.92 8.86
C LEU A 210 -4.98 -10.18 8.02
N GLN A 211 -4.31 -11.29 8.35
CA GLN A 211 -4.51 -12.58 7.68
C GLN A 211 -5.91 -13.13 7.96
N HIS A 212 -6.38 -13.06 9.22
CA HIS A 212 -7.73 -13.45 9.58
C HIS A 212 -8.79 -12.65 8.81
N MET A 213 -8.71 -11.32 8.82
CA MET A 213 -9.63 -10.46 8.07
C MET A 213 -9.57 -10.76 6.56
N ALA A 214 -8.38 -10.88 5.98
CA ALA A 214 -8.23 -11.20 4.56
C ALA A 214 -8.86 -12.57 4.23
N HIS A 215 -8.67 -13.58 5.09
CA HIS A 215 -9.28 -14.90 4.89
C HIS A 215 -10.80 -14.85 4.95
N ALA A 216 -11.38 -14.27 6.01
CA ALA A 216 -12.83 -14.15 6.18
C ALA A 216 -13.49 -13.41 5.00
N LEU A 217 -12.85 -12.32 4.54
CA LEU A 217 -13.35 -11.49 3.44
C LEU A 217 -13.17 -12.12 2.04
N THR A 218 -12.31 -13.14 1.90
CA THR A 218 -12.01 -13.81 0.62
C THR A 218 -12.58 -15.23 0.52
N THR A 219 -13.47 -15.61 1.45
CA THR A 219 -14.25 -16.85 1.34
C THR A 219 -15.16 -16.82 0.11
N VAL A 220 -15.53 -18.01 -0.40
CA VAL A 220 -16.38 -18.12 -1.61
C VAL A 220 -17.71 -17.39 -1.40
N ASP A 221 -18.34 -17.59 -0.25
CA ASP A 221 -19.65 -17.05 0.04
C ASP A 221 -19.59 -15.52 0.21
N ALA A 222 -18.56 -15.00 0.88
CA ALA A 222 -18.34 -13.56 1.00
C ALA A 222 -18.08 -12.90 -0.36
N CYS A 223 -17.33 -13.53 -1.26
CA CYS A 223 -17.10 -12.97 -2.60
C CYS A 223 -18.36 -13.00 -3.48
N ARG A 224 -19.21 -14.02 -3.37
CA ARG A 224 -20.45 -14.14 -4.16
C ARG A 224 -21.50 -13.10 -3.82
N GLN A 225 -21.56 -12.67 -2.57
CA GLN A 225 -22.54 -11.68 -2.09
C GLN A 225 -22.15 -10.24 -2.40
N ARG A 226 -20.91 -10.00 -2.84
CA ARG A 226 -20.37 -8.67 -3.10
C ARG A 226 -20.61 -8.21 -4.51
N THR A 227 -20.84 -6.91 -4.65
CA THR A 227 -20.83 -6.23 -5.94
C THR A 227 -19.41 -6.16 -6.52
N THR A 228 -19.30 -5.96 -7.83
CA THR A 228 -18.02 -5.76 -8.50
C THR A 228 -17.19 -4.63 -7.88
N ALA A 229 -17.84 -3.50 -7.53
CA ALA A 229 -17.17 -2.36 -6.92
C ALA A 229 -16.57 -2.70 -5.55
N GLU A 230 -17.30 -3.47 -4.73
CA GLU A 230 -16.81 -3.95 -3.43
C GLU A 230 -15.65 -4.93 -3.57
N LEU A 231 -15.67 -5.81 -4.58
CA LEU A 231 -14.56 -6.72 -4.88
C LEU A 231 -13.30 -5.95 -5.31
N VAL A 232 -13.44 -4.94 -6.17
CA VAL A 232 -12.33 -4.06 -6.57
C VAL A 232 -11.76 -3.33 -5.35
N GLN A 233 -12.63 -2.82 -4.47
CA GLN A 233 -12.20 -2.13 -3.26
C GLN A 233 -11.49 -3.08 -2.27
N LEU A 234 -11.97 -4.31 -2.13
CA LEU A 234 -11.34 -5.33 -1.29
C LEU A 234 -9.93 -5.68 -1.80
N VAL A 235 -9.77 -5.93 -3.10
CA VAL A 235 -8.44 -6.16 -3.72
C VAL A 235 -7.52 -4.97 -3.52
N HIS A 236 -8.07 -3.76 -3.64
CA HIS A 236 -7.31 -2.55 -3.39
C HIS A 236 -6.77 -2.53 -1.96
N TYR A 237 -7.62 -2.73 -0.94
CA TYR A 237 -7.18 -2.74 0.46
C TYR A 237 -6.21 -3.87 0.77
N ILE A 238 -6.46 -5.09 0.29
CA ILE A 238 -5.52 -6.21 0.48
C ILE A 238 -4.15 -5.87 -0.13
N SER A 239 -4.12 -5.34 -1.36
CA SER A 239 -2.85 -4.96 -2.00
C SER A 239 -2.10 -3.85 -1.25
N LEU A 240 -2.82 -2.96 -0.59
CA LEU A 240 -2.22 -1.93 0.26
C LEU A 240 -1.77 -2.51 1.61
N ALA A 241 -2.50 -3.48 2.18
CA ALA A 241 -2.07 -4.20 3.37
C ALA A 241 -0.76 -4.96 3.12
N VAL A 242 -0.64 -5.63 1.97
CA VAL A 242 0.61 -6.29 1.55
C VAL A 242 1.75 -5.27 1.44
N LYS A 243 1.51 -4.13 0.81
CA LYS A 243 2.55 -3.11 0.59
C LYS A 243 2.96 -2.35 1.86
N ARG A 244 1.98 -1.89 2.65
CA ARG A 244 2.18 -0.94 3.76
C ARG A 244 2.26 -1.63 5.13
N CYS A 245 1.45 -2.67 5.32
CA CYS A 245 1.32 -3.38 6.60
C CYS A 245 2.10 -4.71 6.62
N LYS A 246 2.84 -5.01 5.54
CA LYS A 246 3.63 -6.24 5.34
C LYS A 246 2.82 -7.54 5.48
N LEU A 247 1.52 -7.50 5.20
CA LEU A 247 0.69 -8.70 5.10
C LEU A 247 1.30 -9.66 4.05
N PRO A 248 1.58 -10.92 4.38
CA PRO A 248 1.94 -11.92 3.37
C PRO A 248 0.82 -12.06 2.35
N ALA A 249 1.16 -12.09 1.06
CA ALA A 249 0.17 -12.10 -0.01
C ALA A 249 -0.82 -13.28 0.15
N PRO A 250 -2.12 -13.00 0.41
CA PRO A 250 -3.10 -14.07 0.59
C PRO A 250 -3.47 -14.71 -0.75
N PRO A 251 -4.01 -15.94 -0.75
CA PRO A 251 -4.57 -16.53 -1.97
C PRO A 251 -5.80 -15.74 -2.41
N LEU A 252 -5.77 -15.21 -3.64
CA LEU A 252 -6.84 -14.35 -4.19
C LEU A 252 -7.61 -14.99 -5.34
N ASP A 253 -7.39 -16.28 -5.64
CA ASP A 253 -7.90 -16.94 -6.86
C ASP A 253 -9.41 -16.75 -7.05
N ARG A 254 -10.19 -16.90 -5.98
CA ARG A 254 -11.66 -16.78 -5.99
C ARG A 254 -12.16 -15.38 -6.28
N LEU A 255 -11.46 -14.38 -5.75
CA LEU A 255 -11.77 -12.97 -5.95
C LEU A 255 -11.36 -12.58 -7.38
N LEU A 256 -10.16 -12.99 -7.81
CA LEU A 256 -9.65 -12.68 -9.13
C LEU A 256 -10.46 -13.36 -10.25
N SER A 257 -11.01 -14.56 -10.02
CA SER A 257 -11.89 -15.23 -10.98
C SER A 257 -13.22 -14.51 -11.19
N SER A 258 -13.75 -13.85 -10.15
CA SER A 258 -14.96 -13.04 -10.29
C SER A 258 -14.66 -11.73 -11.03
N LEU A 259 -13.52 -11.09 -10.75
CA LEU A 259 -13.07 -9.90 -11.48
C LEU A 259 -12.68 -10.17 -12.94
N SER A 260 -12.22 -11.39 -13.27
CA SER A 260 -11.82 -11.72 -14.64
C SER A 260 -12.97 -11.68 -15.64
N VAL A 261 -14.22 -11.87 -15.19
CA VAL A 261 -15.43 -11.84 -16.03
C VAL A 261 -16.23 -10.55 -15.86
N ALA A 262 -16.02 -9.81 -14.77
CA ALA A 262 -16.78 -8.60 -14.48
C ALA A 262 -16.53 -7.44 -15.48
N THR A 263 -17.58 -6.65 -15.70
CA THR A 263 -17.53 -5.38 -16.43
C THR A 263 -17.02 -4.28 -15.51
N LEU A 264 -15.77 -3.88 -15.73
CA LEU A 264 -15.10 -2.83 -14.94
C LEU A 264 -15.10 -1.51 -15.70
N ASN A 265 -15.27 -0.40 -14.98
CA ASN A 265 -15.07 0.93 -15.53
C ASN A 265 -13.57 1.28 -15.64
N ALA A 266 -13.29 2.42 -16.29
CA ALA A 266 -11.94 2.88 -16.60
C ALA A 266 -11.03 2.93 -15.36
N ARG A 267 -11.58 3.38 -14.23
CA ARG A 267 -10.87 3.56 -12.96
C ARG A 267 -10.67 2.24 -12.24
N GLU A 268 -11.70 1.40 -12.20
CA GLU A 268 -11.65 0.07 -11.59
C GLU A 268 -10.60 -0.81 -12.25
N ASN A 269 -10.50 -0.77 -13.59
CA ASN A 269 -9.44 -1.47 -14.32
C ASN A 269 -8.04 -1.09 -13.83
N LEU A 270 -7.76 0.22 -13.67
CA LEU A 270 -6.47 0.70 -13.16
C LEU A 270 -6.25 0.28 -11.70
N VAL A 271 -7.29 0.32 -10.87
CA VAL A 271 -7.20 -0.08 -9.46
C VAL A 271 -6.84 -1.56 -9.34
N VAL A 272 -7.49 -2.43 -10.12
CA VAL A 272 -7.22 -3.88 -10.12
C VAL A 272 -5.81 -4.17 -10.62
N LEU A 273 -5.43 -3.60 -11.78
CA LEU A 273 -4.10 -3.83 -12.34
C LEU A 273 -2.99 -3.28 -11.43
N GLY A 274 -3.21 -2.09 -10.84
CA GLY A 274 -2.29 -1.49 -9.88
C GLY A 274 -2.20 -2.29 -8.57
N ALA A 275 -3.29 -2.92 -8.13
CA ALA A 275 -3.28 -3.81 -6.98
C ALA A 275 -2.48 -5.09 -7.25
N LEU A 276 -2.67 -5.71 -8.40
CA LEU A 276 -1.90 -6.89 -8.82
C LEU A 276 -0.40 -6.57 -8.99
N HIS A 277 -0.08 -5.39 -9.51
CA HIS A 277 1.30 -4.90 -9.58
C HIS A 277 1.98 -4.80 -8.20
N ARG A 278 1.23 -4.48 -7.14
CA ARG A 278 1.75 -4.45 -5.76
C ARG A 278 1.96 -5.83 -5.13
N MET A 279 1.43 -6.89 -5.73
CA MET A 279 1.44 -8.26 -5.19
C MET A 279 2.07 -9.23 -6.20
N PRO A 280 3.37 -9.10 -6.51
CA PRO A 280 4.03 -9.86 -7.57
C PRO A 280 4.07 -11.38 -7.32
N THR A 281 3.86 -11.82 -6.07
CA THR A 281 3.81 -13.23 -5.69
C THR A 281 2.48 -13.91 -6.02
N VAL A 282 1.41 -13.14 -6.27
CA VAL A 282 0.09 -13.67 -6.61
C VAL A 282 0.07 -14.09 -8.08
N ARG A 283 -0.29 -15.34 -8.35
CA ARG A 283 -0.41 -15.89 -9.71
C ARG A 283 -1.68 -15.36 -10.38
N ALA A 284 -1.58 -14.19 -11.02
CA ALA A 284 -2.73 -13.52 -11.64
C ALA A 284 -2.62 -13.34 -13.17
N GLY A 285 -1.71 -14.05 -13.85
CA GLY A 285 -1.38 -13.81 -15.26
C GLY A 285 -2.58 -13.74 -16.20
N ASP A 286 -3.49 -14.72 -16.13
CA ASP A 286 -4.68 -14.78 -16.98
C ASP A 286 -5.65 -13.61 -16.70
N VAL A 287 -5.78 -13.24 -15.42
CA VAL A 287 -6.63 -12.14 -14.99
C VAL A 287 -6.05 -10.80 -15.42
N VAL A 288 -4.74 -10.61 -15.29
CA VAL A 288 -4.03 -9.43 -15.80
C VAL A 288 -4.25 -9.29 -17.30
N ALA A 289 -4.05 -10.36 -18.07
CA ALA A 289 -4.22 -10.34 -19.52
C ALA A 289 -5.67 -9.99 -19.91
N SER A 290 -6.66 -10.62 -19.25
CA SER A 290 -8.08 -10.41 -19.50
C SER A 290 -8.55 -8.99 -19.15
N VAL A 291 -8.19 -8.50 -17.95
CA VAL A 291 -8.56 -7.16 -17.46
C VAL A 291 -7.87 -6.08 -18.29
N SER A 292 -6.56 -6.19 -18.55
CA SER A 292 -5.84 -5.20 -19.36
C SER A 292 -6.34 -5.13 -20.79
N ARG A 293 -6.67 -6.26 -21.42
CA ARG A 293 -7.26 -6.29 -22.77
C ARG A 293 -8.58 -5.52 -22.81
N ARG A 294 -9.47 -5.71 -21.83
CA ARG A 294 -10.73 -4.95 -21.76
C ARG A 294 -10.52 -3.48 -21.46
N ALA A 295 -9.57 -3.17 -20.57
CA ALA A 295 -9.22 -1.81 -20.21
C ALA A 295 -8.77 -0.98 -21.42
N ALA A 296 -8.16 -1.61 -22.44
CA ALA A 296 -7.72 -0.96 -23.67
C ALA A 296 -8.83 -0.16 -24.38
N ALA A 297 -10.06 -0.67 -24.37
CA ALA A 297 -11.21 -0.01 -24.98
C ALA A 297 -11.63 1.29 -24.26
N GLN A 298 -11.20 1.49 -23.02
CA GLN A 298 -11.59 2.62 -22.17
C GLN A 298 -10.45 3.63 -21.95
N VAL A 299 -9.27 3.41 -22.55
CA VAL A 299 -8.09 4.28 -22.38
C VAL A 299 -8.32 5.70 -22.90
N SER A 300 -9.24 5.89 -23.83
CA SER A 300 -9.62 7.23 -24.31
C SER A 300 -10.14 8.16 -23.20
N ALA A 301 -10.73 7.60 -22.13
CA ALA A 301 -11.21 8.35 -20.96
C ALA A 301 -10.10 8.73 -19.97
N TYR A 302 -8.87 8.22 -20.14
CA TYR A 302 -7.79 8.43 -19.19
C TYR A 302 -7.25 9.86 -19.25
N ASN A 303 -6.97 10.43 -18.08
CA ASN A 303 -6.20 11.65 -17.95
C ASN A 303 -4.69 11.36 -17.87
N VAL A 304 -3.86 12.40 -17.80
CA VAL A 304 -2.38 12.25 -17.78
C VAL A 304 -1.90 11.39 -16.61
N LYS A 305 -2.49 11.52 -15.41
CA LYS A 305 -2.11 10.71 -14.24
C LYS A 305 -2.43 9.23 -14.48
N ASP A 306 -3.58 8.96 -15.08
CA ASP A 306 -4.04 7.60 -15.39
C ASP A 306 -3.15 6.93 -16.41
N VAL A 307 -2.73 7.67 -17.45
CA VAL A 307 -1.77 7.19 -18.44
C VAL A 307 -0.42 6.87 -17.78
N VAL A 308 0.09 7.73 -16.89
CA VAL A 308 1.33 7.45 -16.15
C VAL A 308 1.22 6.16 -15.33
N TYR A 309 0.11 5.98 -14.59
CA TYR A 309 -0.13 4.75 -13.84
C TYR A 309 -0.30 3.52 -14.75
N GLY A 310 -1.00 3.67 -15.88
CA GLY A 310 -1.16 2.62 -16.86
C GLY A 310 0.17 2.19 -17.46
N LEU A 311 1.04 3.14 -17.84
CA LEU A 311 2.37 2.87 -18.37
C LEU A 311 3.27 2.18 -17.33
N GLU A 312 3.19 2.57 -16.06
CA GLU A 312 3.88 1.89 -14.97
C GLU A 312 3.47 0.42 -14.88
N VAL A 313 2.17 0.16 -14.88
CA VAL A 313 1.60 -1.19 -14.88
C VAL A 313 2.07 -1.96 -16.11
N SER A 314 1.91 -1.43 -17.31
CA SER A 314 2.30 -2.13 -18.55
C SER A 314 3.79 -2.43 -18.65
N ALA A 315 4.64 -1.59 -18.07
CA ALA A 315 6.08 -1.77 -18.10
C ALA A 315 6.64 -2.72 -17.02
N LEU A 316 5.89 -2.94 -15.93
CA LEU A 316 6.37 -3.66 -14.75
C LEU A 316 5.54 -4.89 -14.36
N LEU A 317 4.27 -4.98 -14.76
CA LEU A 317 3.39 -6.10 -14.47
C LEU A 317 3.47 -7.15 -15.58
N ALA A 318 3.91 -8.35 -15.23
CA ALA A 318 3.95 -9.48 -16.14
C ALA A 318 2.53 -9.89 -16.59
N GLY A 319 2.38 -10.27 -17.86
CA GLY A 319 1.10 -10.71 -18.44
C GLY A 319 0.17 -9.58 -18.88
N CYS A 320 0.63 -8.32 -18.89
CA CYS A 320 -0.14 -7.21 -19.43
C CYS A 320 -0.37 -7.37 -20.95
N SER A 321 -1.58 -7.05 -21.43
CA SER A 321 -1.94 -7.15 -22.84
C SER A 321 -1.26 -6.08 -23.70
N GLU A 322 -0.65 -6.47 -24.82
CA GLU A 322 -0.03 -5.55 -25.79
C GLU A 322 -0.99 -4.48 -26.31
N VAL A 323 -2.27 -4.83 -26.49
CA VAL A 323 -3.32 -3.90 -26.93
C VAL A 323 -3.53 -2.79 -25.92
N TYR A 324 -3.38 -3.07 -24.63
CA TYR A 324 -3.50 -2.07 -23.56
C TYR A 324 -2.34 -1.09 -23.57
N ALA A 325 -1.11 -1.60 -23.68
CA ALA A 325 0.08 -0.76 -23.75
C ALA A 325 0.09 0.10 -25.02
N SER A 326 -0.28 -0.46 -26.17
CA SER A 326 -0.47 0.27 -27.42
C SER A 326 -1.45 1.44 -27.25
N ALA A 327 -2.65 1.17 -26.70
CA ALA A 327 -3.65 2.21 -26.44
C ALA A 327 -3.15 3.29 -25.47
N LEU A 328 -2.38 2.92 -24.44
CA LEU A 328 -1.77 3.88 -23.50
C LEU A 328 -0.73 4.78 -24.15
N LEU A 329 0.10 4.24 -25.04
CA LEU A 329 1.10 5.00 -25.79
C LEU A 329 0.44 5.99 -26.75
N ASP A 330 -0.60 5.57 -27.46
CA ASP A 330 -1.37 6.46 -28.34
C ASP A 330 -2.06 7.58 -27.53
N ARG A 331 -2.67 7.24 -26.39
CA ARG A 331 -3.27 8.24 -25.50
C ARG A 331 -2.24 9.19 -24.89
N ALA A 332 -1.03 8.72 -24.58
CA ALA A 332 0.07 9.56 -24.15
C ALA A 332 0.43 10.59 -25.23
N GLY A 333 0.42 10.19 -26.52
CA GLY A 333 0.66 11.09 -27.65
C GLY A 333 -0.42 12.17 -27.76
N VAL A 334 -1.69 11.79 -27.65
CA VAL A 334 -2.82 12.74 -27.66
C VAL A 334 -2.72 13.76 -26.52
N LEU A 335 -2.28 13.34 -25.33
CA LEU A 335 -2.19 14.22 -24.16
C LEU A 335 -0.88 15.02 -24.11
N ALA A 336 0.16 14.62 -24.86
CA ALA A 336 1.50 15.22 -24.79
C ALA A 336 1.50 16.75 -24.88
N PRO A 337 0.75 17.42 -25.79
CA PRO A 337 0.77 18.88 -25.90
C PRO A 337 0.34 19.63 -24.63
N ALA A 338 -0.50 19.02 -23.79
CA ALA A 338 -1.00 19.62 -22.56
C ALA A 338 -0.21 19.22 -21.30
N THR A 339 0.85 18.42 -21.43
CA THR A 339 1.60 17.92 -20.27
C THR A 339 2.51 18.99 -19.66
N THR A 340 2.60 18.98 -18.33
CA THR A 340 3.60 19.75 -17.57
C THR A 340 4.97 19.04 -17.57
N PRO A 341 6.08 19.74 -17.24
CA PRO A 341 7.42 19.13 -17.19
C PRO A 341 7.47 17.87 -16.32
N ARG A 342 6.83 17.91 -15.14
CA ARG A 342 6.75 16.78 -14.21
C ARG A 342 5.97 15.58 -14.78
N GLN A 343 4.87 15.86 -15.48
CA GLN A 343 4.07 14.81 -16.11
C GLN A 343 4.81 14.17 -17.27
N LEU A 344 5.47 15.00 -18.10
CA LEU A 344 6.29 14.50 -19.21
C LEU A 344 7.46 13.65 -18.71
N GLY A 345 8.16 14.10 -17.66
CA GLY A 345 9.21 13.31 -16.99
C GLY A 345 8.69 11.96 -16.49
N SER A 346 7.46 11.92 -15.93
CA SER A 346 6.83 10.69 -15.47
C SER A 346 6.43 9.74 -16.60
N ILE A 347 5.93 10.26 -17.72
CA ILE A 347 5.65 9.46 -18.93
C ILE A 347 6.96 8.88 -19.48
N CYS A 348 7.97 9.74 -19.68
CA CYS A 348 9.30 9.34 -20.18
C CYS A 348 9.96 8.28 -19.29
N LYS A 349 9.82 8.38 -17.96
CA LYS A 349 10.32 7.37 -17.03
C LYS A 349 9.82 5.96 -17.38
N TYR A 350 8.53 5.79 -17.65
CA TYR A 350 7.94 4.47 -17.91
C TYR A 350 8.07 4.05 -19.38
N VAL A 351 8.03 5.00 -20.32
CA VAL A 351 8.35 4.73 -21.74
C VAL A 351 9.79 4.24 -21.90
N ALA A 352 10.74 4.75 -21.10
CA ALA A 352 12.13 4.27 -21.09
C ALA A 352 12.24 2.78 -20.69
N LEU A 353 11.30 2.26 -19.90
CA LEU A 353 11.29 0.86 -19.49
C LEU A 353 10.76 -0.06 -20.60
N LEU A 354 10.02 0.49 -21.57
CA LEU A 354 9.50 -0.18 -22.76
C LEU A 354 10.56 -0.26 -23.89
N ASN A 355 11.80 -0.60 -23.54
CA ASN A 355 12.91 -0.75 -24.50
C ASN A 355 13.12 -2.23 -24.86
N PRO A 356 13.25 -2.60 -26.16
CA PRO A 356 13.59 -3.97 -26.59
C PRO A 356 14.93 -4.49 -26.05
N SER A 357 15.83 -3.60 -25.61
CA SER A 357 17.12 -3.97 -25.02
C SER A 357 16.99 -4.63 -23.63
N ARG A 358 15.82 -4.51 -22.99
CA ARG A 358 15.56 -5.07 -21.66
C ARG A 358 15.11 -6.53 -21.79
N ARG A 359 15.83 -7.43 -21.11
CA ARG A 359 15.44 -8.84 -21.00
C ARG A 359 14.06 -8.92 -20.35
N ASP A 360 13.22 -9.80 -20.88
CA ASP A 360 11.86 -10.09 -20.42
C ASP A 360 10.77 -9.05 -20.76
N ASN A 361 11.08 -8.04 -21.60
CA ASN A 361 10.08 -7.08 -22.07
C ASN A 361 9.60 -7.36 -23.51
N ASN A 362 8.66 -8.30 -23.64
CA ASN A 362 8.05 -8.61 -24.94
C ASN A 362 7.17 -7.46 -25.48
N MET A 363 6.68 -6.58 -24.61
CA MET A 363 5.79 -5.48 -24.98
C MET A 363 6.47 -4.44 -25.86
N ALA A 364 7.79 -4.26 -25.68
CA ALA A 364 8.57 -3.30 -26.46
C ALA A 364 8.63 -3.67 -27.96
N TYR A 365 8.57 -4.96 -28.29
CA TYR A 365 8.52 -5.43 -29.67
C TYR A 365 7.12 -5.25 -30.26
N SER A 366 6.08 -5.65 -29.51
CA SER A 366 4.69 -5.53 -29.96
C SER A 366 4.24 -4.09 -30.18
N CYS A 367 4.69 -3.14 -29.35
CA CYS A 367 4.26 -1.73 -29.41
C CYS A 367 5.25 -0.81 -30.15
N GLY A 368 6.09 -1.36 -31.03
CA GLY A 368 7.14 -0.59 -31.71
C GLY A 368 6.62 0.46 -32.69
N ALA A 369 5.41 0.32 -33.24
CA ALA A 369 4.81 1.33 -34.11
C ALA A 369 4.34 2.55 -33.30
N GLU A 370 3.68 2.30 -32.18
CA GLU A 370 3.17 3.30 -31.25
C GLU A 370 4.30 4.09 -30.60
N LEU A 371 5.38 3.41 -30.19
CA LEU A 371 6.58 4.07 -29.68
C LEU A 371 7.19 5.02 -30.70
N ARG A 372 7.30 4.61 -31.98
CA ARG A 372 7.82 5.47 -33.06
C ARG A 372 6.93 6.69 -33.32
N ARG A 373 5.62 6.60 -33.11
CA ARG A 373 4.69 7.75 -33.20
C ARG A 373 4.79 8.67 -31.97
N LEU A 374 4.95 8.11 -30.78
CA LEU A 374 4.99 8.85 -29.53
C LEU A 374 6.29 9.64 -29.34
N LEU A 375 7.45 9.05 -29.66
CA LEU A 375 8.75 9.66 -29.37
C LEU A 375 8.93 11.08 -29.95
N PRO A 376 8.57 11.37 -31.21
CA PRO A 376 8.64 12.73 -31.76
C PRO A 376 7.78 13.73 -30.98
N LEU A 377 6.58 13.34 -30.54
CA LEU A 377 5.68 14.21 -29.77
C LEU A 377 6.25 14.52 -28.37
N LEU A 378 6.93 13.54 -27.75
CA LEU A 378 7.62 13.77 -26.48
C LEU A 378 8.82 14.71 -26.65
N VAL A 379 9.55 14.60 -27.77
CA VAL A 379 10.67 15.50 -28.12
C VAL A 379 10.16 16.92 -28.30
N GLU A 380 9.18 17.13 -29.18
CA GLU A 380 8.60 18.45 -29.46
C GLU A 380 8.09 19.10 -28.17
N ARG A 381 7.38 18.33 -27.34
CA ARG A 381 6.91 18.84 -26.05
C ARG A 381 8.05 19.16 -25.09
N ALA A 382 9.11 18.34 -25.05
CA ALA A 382 10.27 18.61 -24.22
C ALA A 382 11.00 19.90 -24.65
N GLU A 383 11.07 20.18 -25.95
CA GLU A 383 11.64 21.41 -26.48
C GLU A 383 10.86 22.65 -26.03
N GLN A 384 9.53 22.59 -26.14
CA GLN A 384 8.63 23.67 -25.69
C GLN A 384 8.75 23.98 -24.19
N LEU A 385 9.16 22.98 -23.39
CA LEU A 385 9.27 23.07 -21.93
C LEU A 385 10.71 23.29 -21.44
N LEU A 386 11.67 23.55 -22.35
CA LEU A 386 13.05 23.83 -21.97
C LEU A 386 13.12 25.00 -20.97
N GLY A 387 13.96 24.83 -19.94
CA GLY A 387 14.10 25.78 -18.83
C GLY A 387 13.06 25.62 -17.71
N GLN A 388 12.04 24.78 -17.87
CA GLN A 388 11.00 24.54 -16.85
C GLN A 388 11.15 23.19 -16.13
N PHE A 389 12.13 22.37 -16.53
CA PHE A 389 12.36 21.06 -15.93
C PHE A 389 13.12 21.15 -14.61
N HIS A 390 12.68 20.35 -13.64
CA HIS A 390 13.52 19.99 -12.51
C HIS A 390 14.51 18.88 -12.91
N LEU A 391 15.65 18.81 -12.20
CA LEU A 391 16.72 17.80 -12.33
C LEU A 391 16.20 16.36 -12.49
N ARG A 392 15.21 15.98 -11.66
CA ARG A 392 14.64 14.62 -11.71
C ARG A 392 13.91 14.33 -13.01
N ASP A 393 13.17 15.31 -13.51
CA ASP A 393 12.32 15.17 -14.69
C ASP A 393 13.17 15.21 -15.96
N SER A 394 14.18 16.10 -16.01
CA SER A 394 15.16 16.16 -17.10
C SER A 394 15.94 14.84 -17.25
N ARG A 395 16.42 14.25 -16.13
CA ARG A 395 17.04 12.92 -16.11
C ARG A 395 16.14 11.84 -16.72
N SER A 396 14.84 11.88 -16.42
CA SER A 396 13.87 10.90 -16.93
C SER A 396 13.63 11.06 -18.43
N VAL A 397 13.53 12.30 -18.93
CA VAL A 397 13.41 12.60 -20.36
C VAL A 397 14.66 12.16 -21.13
N LEU A 398 15.85 12.56 -20.67
CA LEU A 398 17.12 12.19 -21.31
C LEU A 398 17.32 10.67 -21.35
N ARG A 399 17.00 9.98 -20.25
CA ARG A 399 17.06 8.52 -20.20
C ARG A 399 16.13 7.91 -21.25
N CYS A 400 14.89 8.37 -21.36
CA CYS A 400 13.95 7.88 -22.37
C CYS A 400 14.50 8.02 -23.79
N LEU A 401 14.98 9.21 -24.16
CA LEU A 401 15.54 9.46 -25.49
C LEU A 401 16.79 8.60 -25.77
N ARG A 402 17.65 8.42 -24.76
CA ARG A 402 18.85 7.58 -24.86
C ARG A 402 18.52 6.11 -25.05
N GLU A 403 17.60 5.56 -24.25
CA GLU A 403 17.16 4.15 -24.33
C GLU A 403 16.55 3.83 -25.69
N HIS A 404 15.80 4.78 -26.25
CA HIS A 404 15.18 4.66 -27.58
C HIS A 404 16.05 5.16 -28.74
N LYS A 405 17.32 5.52 -28.47
CA LYS A 405 18.30 5.98 -29.47
C LYS A 405 17.85 7.20 -30.28
N VAL A 406 17.01 8.05 -29.70
CA VAL A 406 16.59 9.32 -30.31
C VAL A 406 17.73 10.33 -30.17
N ARG A 407 18.22 10.85 -31.30
CA ARG A 407 19.30 11.85 -31.32
C ARG A 407 18.69 13.25 -31.40
N HIS A 408 18.86 14.04 -30.35
CA HIS A 408 18.33 15.40 -30.29
C HIS A 408 19.31 16.40 -29.65
N SER A 409 20.21 16.97 -30.45
CA SER A 409 21.36 17.77 -30.00
C SER A 409 20.97 18.94 -29.07
N LEU A 410 19.87 19.63 -29.33
CA LEU A 410 19.38 20.73 -28.50
C LEU A 410 18.91 20.27 -27.11
N LEU A 411 18.22 19.13 -27.03
CA LEU A 411 17.70 18.63 -25.75
C LEU A 411 18.84 18.07 -24.91
N PHE A 412 19.76 17.32 -25.52
CA PHE A 412 20.95 16.84 -24.82
C PHE A 412 21.83 18.01 -24.37
N SER A 413 22.13 19.00 -25.20
CA SER A 413 22.97 20.14 -24.76
C SER A 413 22.36 20.98 -23.64
N ARG A 414 21.03 21.11 -23.57
CA ARG A 414 20.34 21.96 -22.58
C ARG A 414 19.90 21.22 -21.31
N LEU A 415 19.57 19.93 -21.40
CA LEU A 415 19.12 19.15 -20.25
C LEU A 415 20.25 18.35 -19.60
N THR A 416 21.32 18.01 -20.33
CA THR A 416 22.45 17.24 -19.77
C THR A 416 23.19 17.98 -18.64
N PRO A 417 23.47 19.30 -18.73
CA PRO A 417 24.07 20.02 -17.60
C PRO A 417 23.21 19.94 -16.35
N LEU A 418 21.89 20.15 -16.52
CA LEU A 418 20.88 19.98 -15.49
C LEU A 418 20.66 18.53 -15.03
N ALA A 419 21.39 17.55 -15.53
CA ALA A 419 21.25 16.13 -15.19
C ALA A 419 22.56 15.52 -14.68
N GLU A 420 23.71 16.08 -15.08
CA GLU A 420 25.07 15.68 -14.70
C GLU A 420 25.65 16.55 -13.57
N ASP A 421 25.10 17.75 -13.31
CA ASP A 421 25.47 18.54 -12.12
C ASP A 421 24.83 17.90 -10.86
N ASN A 422 25.68 17.33 -10.00
CA ASN A 422 25.46 16.43 -8.84
C ASN A 422 25.45 14.94 -9.22
#